data_AF-A0A7S2MIA4-F1
#
_entry.id   AF-A0A7S2MIA4-F1
#
_cell.length_a   1.000
_cell.length_b   1.000
_cell.length_c   1.000
_cell.angle_alpha   90.00
_cell.angle_beta   90.00
_cell.angle_gamma   90.00
#
_symmetry.space_group_name_H-M   'P 1'
#
loop_
_entity.id
_entity.type
_entity.pdbx_description
1 polymer ?
#
loop_
_entity_poly.entity_id
_entity_poly.type
_entity_poly.pdbx_seq_one_letter_code
_entity_poly.pdbx_strand_id
1 'polypeptide(L)'
;MAKVVLTRTGTKVLKTSRTEGLLELDRVRLAALALAEALQSNHFDKFPTNPATWDSYFAHHRLVTWSHASVVGLLALTIFETPSWCRASTVNFFDFRSSQEVCADALGLPSSELIMSGVPLLPLGLSLTIEYIMLTIILVRIQVSAQLHRLFRDVGGGYRTNGAMILDYLMILLGFCDAFYFSFFPKAKGRIAPFVRFGLAVSIPWIKRVVASFAMVSRSVVTVGVCLLATIFVFAWLMAMILD
;
A
#
# COMPACT_ATOMS: atom_id res chain seq x y z
N MET A 1 -3.28 50.25 -50.33
CA MET A 1 -4.42 50.33 -49.39
C MET A 1 -5.13 48.98 -49.37
N ALA A 2 -5.24 48.40 -48.18
CA ALA A 2 -5.77 47.06 -47.95
C ALA A 2 -7.24 46.95 -48.36
N LYS A 3 -7.58 45.87 -49.07
CA LYS A 3 -8.96 45.48 -49.34
C LYS A 3 -9.26 44.25 -48.48
N VAL A 4 -9.82 44.49 -47.30
CA VAL A 4 -10.29 43.43 -46.39
C VAL A 4 -11.57 42.84 -47.00
N VAL A 5 -11.46 41.61 -47.50
CA VAL A 5 -12.61 40.84 -47.99
C VAL A 5 -13.19 40.07 -46.80
N LEU A 6 -14.29 40.58 -46.25
CA LEU A 6 -15.12 39.88 -45.27
C LEU A 6 -15.92 38.79 -45.99
N THR A 7 -15.41 37.57 -46.05
CA THR A 7 -16.20 36.41 -46.47
C THR A 7 -17.15 35.96 -45.37
N ARG A 8 -18.44 36.01 -45.70
CA ARG A 8 -19.60 35.55 -44.93
C ARG A 8 -19.63 34.02 -44.83
N THR A 9 -18.71 33.41 -44.08
CA THR A 9 -18.76 31.99 -43.69
C THR A 9 -18.25 31.78 -42.26
N GLY A 10 -19.00 32.31 -41.29
CA GLY A 10 -18.67 32.26 -39.85
C GLY A 10 -18.65 30.87 -39.20
N THR A 11 -18.93 29.79 -39.93
CA THR A 11 -18.95 28.42 -39.38
C THR A 11 -17.67 27.61 -39.64
N LYS A 12 -16.79 28.01 -40.57
CA LYS A 12 -15.55 27.26 -40.85
C LYS A 12 -14.34 27.74 -40.05
N VAL A 13 -14.24 29.03 -39.72
CA VAL A 13 -13.10 29.61 -38.96
C VAL A 13 -13.11 29.19 -37.48
N LEU A 14 -14.30 29.02 -36.90
CA LEU A 14 -14.47 28.60 -35.50
C LEU A 14 -14.06 27.13 -35.24
N LYS A 15 -14.13 26.26 -36.26
CA LYS A 15 -13.78 24.84 -36.11
C LYS A 15 -12.26 24.63 -36.06
N THR A 16 -11.51 25.33 -36.91
CA THR A 16 -10.03 25.29 -36.95
C THR A 16 -9.41 25.91 -35.70
N SER A 17 -9.93 27.06 -35.24
CA SER A 17 -9.49 27.69 -33.99
C SER A 17 -9.72 26.80 -32.76
N ARG A 18 -10.85 26.09 -32.71
CA ARG A 18 -11.16 25.17 -31.59
C ARG A 18 -10.24 23.95 -31.57
N THR A 19 -9.89 23.41 -32.74
CA THR A 19 -8.96 22.27 -32.83
C THR A 19 -7.53 22.66 -32.50
N GLU A 20 -7.08 23.85 -32.89
CA GLU A 20 -5.75 24.36 -32.52
C GLU A 20 -5.64 24.59 -31.00
N GLY A 21 -6.66 25.22 -30.39
CA GLY A 21 -6.68 25.44 -28.94
C GLY A 21 -6.71 24.14 -28.12
N LEU A 22 -7.39 23.09 -28.60
CA LEU A 22 -7.36 21.76 -27.97
C LEU A 22 -5.95 21.14 -28.03
N LEU A 23 -5.27 21.29 -29.17
CA LEU A 23 -3.94 20.74 -29.41
C LEU A 23 -2.87 21.46 -28.57
N GLU A 24 -3.02 22.77 -28.36
CA GLU A 24 -2.18 23.54 -27.44
C GLU A 24 -2.41 23.11 -25.98
N LEU A 25 -3.66 22.93 -25.56
CA LEU A 25 -3.99 22.49 -24.20
C LEU A 25 -3.37 21.12 -23.88
N ASP A 26 -3.40 20.18 -24.82
CA ASP A 26 -2.82 18.85 -24.63
C ASP A 26 -1.29 18.90 -24.52
N ARG A 27 -0.62 19.78 -25.27
CA ARG A 27 0.84 20.01 -25.12
C ARG A 27 1.19 20.59 -23.76
N VAL A 28 0.40 21.55 -23.26
CA VAL A 28 0.60 22.14 -21.93
C VAL A 28 0.41 21.10 -20.83
N ARG A 29 -0.62 20.25 -20.94
CA ARG A 29 -0.86 19.15 -20.00
C ARG A 29 0.29 18.14 -19.97
N LEU A 30 0.79 17.76 -21.15
CA LEU A 30 1.92 16.84 -21.27
C LEU A 30 3.19 17.44 -20.64
N ALA A 31 3.48 18.71 -20.91
CA ALA A 31 4.62 19.41 -20.32
C ALA A 31 4.50 19.52 -18.80
N ALA A 32 3.30 19.82 -18.28
CA ALA A 32 3.03 19.88 -16.85
C ALA A 32 3.20 18.50 -16.18
N LEU A 33 2.74 17.43 -16.83
CA LEU A 33 2.91 16.06 -16.34
C LEU A 33 4.39 15.67 -16.28
N ALA A 34 5.15 15.93 -17.35
CA ALA A 34 6.58 15.64 -17.39
C ALA A 34 7.36 16.44 -16.33
N LEU A 35 7.02 17.71 -16.12
CA LEU A 35 7.61 18.55 -15.06
C LEU A 35 7.28 18.02 -13.67
N ALA A 36 6.02 17.64 -13.42
CA ALA A 36 5.58 17.14 -12.13
C ALA A 36 6.27 15.82 -11.75
N GLU A 37 6.47 14.92 -12.72
CA GLU A 37 7.21 13.67 -12.51
C GLU A 37 8.71 13.92 -12.31
N ALA A 38 9.30 14.86 -13.05
CA ALA A 38 10.70 15.26 -12.85
C ALA A 38 10.94 15.83 -11.44
N LEU A 39 9.99 16.61 -10.90
CA LEU A 39 10.04 17.09 -9.51
C LEU A 39 9.98 15.96 -8.48
N GLN A 40 9.38 14.82 -8.83
CA GLN A 40 9.35 13.62 -7.99
C GLN A 40 10.54 12.68 -8.25
N SER A 41 11.53 13.11 -9.04
CA SER A 41 12.69 12.31 -9.45
C SER A 41 12.32 11.05 -10.25
N ASN A 42 11.15 11.04 -10.89
CA ASN A 42 10.74 9.99 -11.80
C ASN A 42 11.05 10.44 -13.24
N HIS A 43 11.73 9.57 -13.98
CA HIS A 43 12.05 9.80 -15.38
C HIS A 43 11.37 8.73 -16.23
N PHE A 44 10.63 9.17 -17.24
CA PHE A 44 9.98 8.30 -18.21
C PHE A 44 10.45 8.67 -19.61
N ASP A 45 10.78 7.65 -20.40
CA ASP A 45 11.25 7.84 -21.79
C ASP A 45 10.14 8.40 -22.69
N LYS A 46 8.89 8.03 -22.41
CA LYS A 46 7.72 8.39 -23.21
C LYS A 46 6.54 8.70 -22.31
N PHE A 47 5.81 9.75 -22.68
CA PHE A 47 4.57 10.16 -22.03
C PHE A 47 3.39 9.98 -22.99
N PRO A 48 2.26 9.42 -22.53
CA PRO A 48 1.08 9.29 -23.37
C PRO A 48 0.41 10.65 -23.60
N THR A 49 0.00 10.90 -24.85
CA THR A 49 -0.68 12.14 -25.27
C THR A 49 -2.20 12.08 -25.11
N ASN A 50 -2.74 10.92 -24.70
CA ASN A 50 -4.17 10.75 -24.53
C ASN A 50 -4.70 11.66 -23.39
N PRO A 51 -5.74 12.47 -23.61
CA PRO A 51 -6.32 13.34 -22.57
C PRO A 51 -6.77 12.56 -21.33
N ALA A 52 -7.19 11.30 -21.47
CA ALA A 52 -7.58 10.45 -20.34
C ALA A 52 -6.43 10.17 -19.36
N THR A 53 -5.18 10.32 -19.79
CA THR A 53 -4.00 10.19 -18.92
C THR A 53 -4.00 11.25 -17.84
N TRP A 54 -4.34 12.49 -18.20
CA TRP A 54 -4.31 13.62 -17.28
C TRP A 54 -5.31 13.45 -16.15
N ASP A 55 -6.53 13.01 -16.48
CA ASP A 55 -7.58 12.76 -15.50
C ASP A 55 -7.20 11.58 -14.58
N SER A 56 -6.65 10.51 -15.16
CA SER A 56 -6.16 9.35 -14.39
C SER A 56 -4.99 9.71 -13.47
N TYR A 57 -4.08 10.56 -13.94
CA TYR A 57 -2.94 11.07 -13.19
C TYR A 57 -3.38 11.90 -11.99
N PHE A 58 -4.30 12.85 -12.20
CA PHE A 58 -4.85 13.65 -11.10
C PHE A 58 -5.62 12.81 -10.10
N ALA A 59 -6.46 11.88 -10.57
CA ALA A 59 -7.18 10.95 -9.72
C ALA A 59 -6.20 10.11 -8.88
N HIS A 60 -5.13 9.62 -9.50
CA HIS A 60 -4.07 8.87 -8.82
C HIS A 60 -3.47 9.69 -7.68
N HIS A 61 -2.94 10.88 -7.97
CA HIS A 61 -2.27 11.71 -6.96
C HIS A 61 -3.19 12.15 -5.83
N ARG A 62 -4.46 12.44 -6.11
CA ARG A 62 -5.45 12.72 -5.07
C ARG A 62 -5.62 11.51 -4.15
N LEU A 63 -5.73 10.32 -4.71
CA LEU A 63 -5.93 9.08 -3.94
C LEU A 63 -4.67 8.61 -3.19
N VAL A 64 -3.46 9.01 -3.60
CA VAL A 64 -2.23 8.64 -2.88
C VAL A 64 -2.26 9.09 -1.43
N THR A 65 -2.66 10.34 -1.15
CA THR A 65 -2.71 10.86 0.23
C THR A 65 -3.71 10.07 1.08
N TRP A 66 -4.90 9.80 0.55
CA TRP A 66 -5.92 9.00 1.23
C TRP A 66 -5.45 7.56 1.45
N SER A 67 -4.82 6.96 0.45
CA SER A 67 -4.26 5.60 0.56
C SER A 67 -3.18 5.52 1.63
N HIS A 68 -2.27 6.49 1.72
CA HIS A 68 -1.26 6.52 2.78
C HIS A 68 -1.90 6.69 4.16
N ALA A 69 -2.87 7.59 4.29
CA ALA A 69 -3.62 7.75 5.54
C ALA A 69 -4.36 6.47 5.93
N SER A 70 -4.96 5.75 4.98
CA SER A 70 -5.59 4.45 5.21
C SER A 70 -4.60 3.39 5.66
N VAL A 71 -3.40 3.32 5.06
CA VAL A 71 -2.36 2.37 5.49
C VAL A 71 -1.86 2.70 6.90
N VAL A 72 -1.62 3.96 7.22
CA VAL A 72 -1.26 4.39 8.60
C VAL A 72 -2.39 4.07 9.58
N GLY A 73 -3.64 4.32 9.17
CA GLY A 73 -4.84 3.98 9.94
C GLY A 73 -4.94 2.48 10.22
N LEU A 74 -4.67 1.63 9.23
CA LEU A 74 -4.64 0.17 9.39
C LEU A 74 -3.52 -0.27 10.36
N LEU A 75 -2.33 0.35 10.28
CA LEU A 75 -1.25 0.07 11.21
C LEU A 75 -1.65 0.46 12.65
N ALA A 76 -2.26 1.64 12.83
CA ALA A 76 -2.78 2.06 14.13
C ALA A 76 -3.89 1.15 14.65
N LEU A 77 -4.78 0.68 13.77
CA LEU A 77 -5.85 -0.26 14.10
C LEU A 77 -5.28 -1.55 14.69
N THR A 78 -4.12 -2.01 14.21
CA THR A 78 -3.43 -3.20 14.73
C THR A 78 -3.09 -3.11 16.22
N ILE A 79 -2.90 -1.91 16.77
CA ILE A 79 -2.59 -1.69 18.20
C ILE A 79 -3.81 -1.96 19.08
N PHE A 80 -5.01 -1.62 18.57
CA PHE A 80 -6.27 -1.75 19.29
C PHE A 80 -7.00 -3.06 18.99
N GLU A 81 -6.45 -3.90 18.12
CA GLU A 81 -7.01 -5.20 17.80
C GLU A 81 -6.51 -6.28 18.75
N THR A 82 -7.32 -7.32 18.94
CA THR A 82 -6.91 -8.50 19.70
C THR A 82 -5.71 -9.17 19.02
N PRO A 83 -4.62 -9.49 19.77
CA PRO A 83 -3.46 -10.17 19.22
C PRO A 83 -3.84 -11.50 18.55
N SER A 84 -3.16 -11.87 17.48
CA SER A 84 -3.50 -13.05 16.65
C SER A 84 -3.48 -14.40 17.39
N TRP A 85 -2.75 -14.49 18.50
CA TRP A 85 -2.63 -15.67 19.36
C TRP A 85 -3.66 -15.71 20.50
N CYS A 86 -4.27 -14.58 20.84
CA CYS A 86 -5.20 -14.43 21.94
C CYS A 86 -6.62 -14.32 21.38
N ARG A 87 -7.51 -15.27 21.70
CA ARG A 87 -8.91 -15.18 21.27
C ARG A 87 -9.86 -15.80 22.29
N ALA A 88 -10.81 -14.99 22.75
CA ALA A 88 -11.84 -15.37 23.69
C ALA A 88 -12.69 -16.54 23.18
N SER A 89 -13.15 -17.36 24.10
CA SER A 89 -14.05 -18.49 23.85
C SER A 89 -15.45 -18.00 23.42
N THR A 90 -15.85 -16.85 23.96
CA THR A 90 -17.07 -16.11 23.63
C THR A 90 -16.73 -14.86 22.83
N VAL A 91 -17.34 -14.70 21.66
CA VAL A 91 -17.06 -13.57 20.77
C VAL A 91 -18.35 -12.81 20.51
N ASN A 92 -18.48 -11.68 21.19
CA ASN A 92 -19.50 -10.69 20.90
C ASN A 92 -18.91 -9.67 19.92
N PHE A 93 -19.58 -9.45 18.78
CA PHE A 93 -19.04 -8.61 17.70
C PHE A 93 -18.87 -7.14 18.08
N PHE A 94 -19.68 -6.63 19.02
CA PHE A 94 -19.73 -5.21 19.38
C PHE A 94 -19.42 -4.93 20.86
N ASP A 95 -18.83 -5.90 21.55
CA ASP A 95 -18.52 -5.80 22.98
C ASP A 95 -17.12 -5.20 23.18
N PHE A 96 -17.03 -4.16 23.99
CA PHE A 96 -15.76 -3.54 24.35
C PHE A 96 -15.18 -4.27 25.55
N ARG A 97 -14.02 -4.90 25.37
CA ARG A 97 -13.31 -5.60 26.43
C ARG A 97 -11.87 -5.14 26.50
N SER A 98 -11.30 -5.22 27.70
CA SER A 98 -9.86 -4.99 27.86
C SER A 98 -9.07 -6.16 27.26
N SER A 99 -7.84 -5.89 26.83
CA SER A 99 -6.92 -6.94 26.37
C SER A 99 -6.70 -8.04 27.42
N GLN A 100 -6.67 -7.68 28.71
CA GLN A 100 -6.52 -8.61 29.82
C GLN A 100 -7.69 -9.59 29.89
N GLU A 101 -8.93 -9.09 29.82
CA GLU A 101 -10.13 -9.94 29.85
C GLU A 101 -10.18 -10.93 28.68
N VAL A 102 -9.91 -10.45 27.47
CA VAL A 102 -9.98 -11.28 26.25
C VAL A 102 -8.92 -12.38 26.27
N CYS A 103 -7.70 -12.06 26.72
CA CYS A 103 -6.60 -13.01 26.75
C CYS A 103 -6.62 -13.93 27.96
N ALA A 104 -7.17 -13.47 29.09
CA ALA A 104 -7.40 -14.30 30.27
C ALA A 104 -8.45 -15.39 29.97
N ASP A 105 -9.56 -15.03 29.32
CA ASP A 105 -10.58 -16.00 28.84
C ASP A 105 -9.99 -17.01 27.84
N ALA A 106 -9.11 -16.55 26.94
CA ALA A 106 -8.45 -17.43 25.97
C ALA A 106 -7.53 -18.47 26.62
N LEU A 107 -6.94 -18.15 27.77
CA LEU A 107 -6.00 -19.00 28.52
C LEU A 107 -6.67 -19.75 29.68
N GLY A 108 -7.93 -19.46 29.99
CA GLY A 108 -8.63 -20.02 31.15
C GLY A 108 -8.04 -19.56 32.49
N LEU A 109 -7.37 -18.41 32.51
CA LEU A 109 -6.75 -17.83 33.70
C LEU A 109 -7.58 -16.65 34.22
N PRO A 110 -7.53 -16.32 35.52
CA PRO A 110 -8.12 -15.08 36.02
C PRO A 110 -7.35 -13.86 35.48
N SER A 111 -8.06 -12.78 35.18
CA SER A 111 -7.48 -11.55 34.60
C SER A 111 -6.39 -10.90 35.45
N SER A 112 -6.41 -11.12 36.77
CA SER A 112 -5.41 -10.62 37.72
C SER A 112 -4.03 -11.26 37.58
N GLU A 113 -3.93 -12.45 36.99
CA GLU A 113 -2.66 -13.17 36.81
C GLU A 113 -1.96 -12.82 35.49
N LEU A 114 -2.68 -12.20 34.55
CA LEU A 114 -2.15 -11.86 33.23
C LEU A 114 -1.55 -10.45 33.22
N ILE A 115 -0.22 -10.36 33.25
CA ILE A 115 0.50 -9.08 33.14
C ILE A 115 0.53 -8.65 31.66
N MET A 116 -0.51 -7.93 31.23
CA MET A 116 -0.57 -7.26 29.92
C MET A 116 -1.04 -5.81 30.06
N SER A 117 -0.71 -4.97 29.06
CA SER A 117 -1.23 -3.61 28.98
C SER A 117 -2.75 -3.65 28.85
N GLY A 118 -3.50 -3.24 29.87
CA GLY A 118 -4.98 -3.23 29.92
C GLY A 118 -5.66 -2.22 28.98
N VAL A 119 -5.09 -2.02 27.79
CA VAL A 119 -5.59 -1.14 26.75
C VAL A 119 -6.96 -1.66 26.28
N PRO A 120 -7.96 -0.77 26.10
CA PRO A 120 -9.24 -1.17 25.54
C PRO A 120 -9.07 -1.63 24.10
N LEU A 121 -9.59 -2.82 23.80
CA LEU A 121 -9.58 -3.34 22.44
C LEU A 121 -10.82 -2.83 21.68
N LEU A 122 -10.67 -2.62 20.38
CA LEU A 122 -11.79 -2.31 19.51
C LEU A 122 -12.63 -3.59 19.31
N PRO A 123 -13.97 -3.48 19.37
CA PRO A 123 -14.84 -4.60 19.05
C PRO A 123 -14.61 -5.11 17.63
N LEU A 124 -14.71 -6.43 17.45
CA LEU A 124 -14.40 -7.09 16.19
C LEU A 124 -15.18 -6.52 14.99
N GLY A 125 -16.47 -6.22 15.17
CA GLY A 125 -17.34 -5.69 14.13
C GLY A 125 -16.92 -4.29 13.69
N LEU A 126 -16.57 -3.40 14.63
CA LEU A 126 -16.07 -2.06 14.31
C LEU A 126 -14.71 -2.14 13.62
N SER A 127 -13.80 -2.99 14.12
CA SER A 127 -12.47 -3.15 13.54
C SER A 127 -12.52 -3.65 12.10
N LEU A 128 -13.32 -4.69 11.84
CA LEU A 128 -13.51 -5.23 10.49
C LEU A 128 -14.15 -4.19 9.55
N THR A 129 -15.14 -3.43 10.02
CA THR A 129 -15.80 -2.39 9.21
C THR A 129 -14.79 -1.31 8.79
N ILE A 130 -13.99 -0.82 9.74
CA ILE A 130 -12.94 0.18 9.46
C ILE A 130 -11.90 -0.41 8.49
N GLU A 131 -11.50 -1.66 8.70
CA GLU A 131 -10.55 -2.35 7.83
C GLU A 131 -11.06 -2.47 6.39
N TYR A 132 -12.31 -2.90 6.16
CA TYR A 132 -12.89 -2.97 4.82
C TYR A 132 -12.92 -1.62 4.11
N ILE A 133 -13.28 -0.55 4.83
CA ILE A 133 -13.30 0.82 4.27
C ILE A 133 -11.89 1.22 3.84
N MET A 134 -10.90 1.03 4.69
CA MET A 134 -9.50 1.38 4.40
C MET A 134 -8.92 0.54 3.26
N LEU A 135 -9.17 -0.78 3.24
CA LEU A 135 -8.76 -1.67 2.15
C LEU A 135 -9.41 -1.27 0.82
N THR A 136 -10.68 -0.83 0.84
CA THR A 136 -11.38 -0.36 -0.37
C THR A 136 -10.75 0.90 -0.94
N ILE A 137 -10.38 1.87 -0.10
CA ILE A 137 -9.68 3.10 -0.53
C ILE A 137 -8.36 2.73 -1.22
N ILE A 138 -7.59 1.81 -0.63
CA ILE A 138 -6.33 1.33 -1.20
C ILE A 138 -6.57 0.61 -2.53
N LEU A 139 -7.60 -0.24 -2.63
CA LEU A 139 -7.96 -0.96 -3.85
C LEU A 139 -8.30 0.02 -5.00
N VAL A 140 -9.12 1.04 -4.73
CA VAL A 140 -9.47 2.06 -5.73
C VAL A 140 -8.21 2.78 -6.23
N ARG A 141 -7.28 3.13 -5.33
CA ARG A 141 -5.99 3.71 -5.71
C ARG A 141 -5.17 2.77 -6.60
N ILE A 142 -5.13 1.47 -6.29
CA ILE A 142 -4.41 0.47 -7.09
C ILE A 142 -5.04 0.35 -8.49
N GLN A 143 -6.37 0.32 -8.59
CA GLN A 143 -7.08 0.26 -9.88
C GLN A 143 -6.77 1.47 -10.77
N VAL A 144 -6.81 2.69 -10.22
CA VAL A 144 -6.45 3.91 -10.96
C VAL A 144 -4.97 3.88 -11.37
N SER A 145 -4.08 3.39 -10.50
CA SER A 145 -2.66 3.22 -10.84
C SER A 145 -2.47 2.22 -11.99
N ALA A 146 -3.20 1.11 -11.98
CA ALA A 146 -3.16 0.11 -13.04
C ALA A 146 -3.67 0.66 -14.39
N GLN A 147 -4.71 1.49 -14.37
CA GLN A 147 -5.18 2.21 -15.57
C GLN A 147 -4.10 3.15 -16.10
N LEU A 148 -3.50 3.97 -15.24
CA LEU A 148 -2.41 4.88 -15.62
C LEU A 148 -1.22 4.11 -16.20
N HIS A 149 -0.86 2.99 -15.59
CA HIS A 149 0.22 2.14 -16.09
C HIS A 149 -0.07 1.53 -17.46
N ARG A 150 -1.32 1.12 -17.74
CA ARG A 150 -1.71 0.67 -19.08
C ARG A 150 -1.54 1.78 -20.11
N LEU A 151 -1.97 3.01 -19.81
CA LEU A 151 -1.80 4.16 -20.71
C LEU A 151 -0.32 4.45 -21.03
N PHE A 152 0.56 4.36 -20.03
CA PHE A 152 2.00 4.48 -20.25
C PHE A 152 2.58 3.29 -21.04
N ARG A 153 2.06 2.09 -20.83
CA ARG A 153 2.48 0.87 -21.54
C ARG A 153 2.12 0.92 -23.02
N ASP A 154 0.97 1.50 -23.37
CA ASP A 154 0.50 1.62 -24.77
C ASP A 154 1.45 2.45 -25.64
N VAL A 155 2.18 3.41 -25.05
CA VAL A 155 3.22 4.19 -25.75
C VAL A 155 4.61 3.57 -25.68
N GLY A 156 4.73 2.37 -25.09
CA GLY A 156 6.00 1.68 -24.90
C GLY A 156 6.83 2.21 -23.72
N GLY A 157 6.21 2.96 -22.81
CA GLY A 157 6.80 3.34 -21.52
C GLY A 157 6.32 2.45 -20.38
N GLY A 158 6.59 2.86 -19.13
CA GLY A 158 6.09 2.15 -17.96
C GLY A 158 6.05 3.05 -16.73
N TYR A 159 4.84 3.31 -16.21
CA TYR A 159 4.64 4.16 -15.02
C TYR A 159 5.22 3.55 -13.74
N ARG A 160 5.14 2.21 -13.61
CA ARG A 160 5.56 1.45 -12.43
C ARG A 160 5.98 0.06 -12.90
N THR A 161 6.78 -0.65 -12.10
CA THR A 161 7.17 -2.03 -12.43
C THR A 161 5.97 -2.98 -12.27
N ASN A 162 5.83 -3.92 -13.21
CA ASN A 162 4.77 -4.94 -13.17
C ASN A 162 4.80 -5.74 -11.86
N GLY A 163 5.98 -6.13 -11.40
CA GLY A 163 6.14 -6.88 -10.15
C GLY A 163 5.62 -6.11 -8.93
N ALA A 164 5.88 -4.80 -8.85
CA ALA A 164 5.38 -3.99 -7.75
C ALA A 164 3.84 -3.85 -7.80
N MET A 165 3.22 -3.82 -8.97
CA MET A 165 1.76 -3.81 -9.08
C MET A 165 1.14 -5.15 -8.67
N ILE A 166 1.72 -6.26 -9.12
CA ILE A 166 1.26 -7.61 -8.75
C ILE A 166 1.34 -7.78 -7.23
N LEU A 167 2.42 -7.32 -6.60
CA LEU A 167 2.58 -7.38 -5.15
C LEU A 167 1.50 -6.57 -4.41
N ASP A 168 1.20 -5.34 -4.84
CA ASP A 168 0.12 -4.53 -4.26
C ASP A 168 -1.24 -5.26 -4.37
N TYR A 169 -1.54 -5.85 -5.53
CA TYR A 169 -2.77 -6.61 -5.76
C TYR A 169 -2.85 -7.88 -4.91
N LEU A 170 -1.74 -8.58 -4.74
CA LEU A 170 -1.68 -9.79 -3.92
C LEU A 170 -1.86 -9.45 -2.43
N MET A 171 -1.20 -8.39 -1.94
CA MET A 171 -1.37 -7.91 -0.56
C MET A 171 -2.82 -7.48 -0.29
N ILE A 172 -3.43 -6.68 -1.17
CA ILE A 172 -4.82 -6.24 -0.95
C ILE A 172 -5.79 -7.43 -0.99
N LEU A 173 -5.60 -8.38 -1.90
CA LEU A 173 -6.43 -9.59 -1.99
C LEU A 173 -6.34 -10.41 -0.70
N LEU A 174 -5.12 -10.64 -0.20
CA LEU A 174 -4.91 -11.33 1.07
C LEU A 174 -5.58 -10.59 2.24
N GLY A 175 -5.53 -9.26 2.25
CA GLY A 175 -6.21 -8.44 3.25
C GLY A 175 -7.73 -8.60 3.23
N PHE A 176 -8.34 -8.57 2.04
CA PHE A 176 -9.78 -8.82 1.89
C PHE A 176 -10.16 -10.26 2.26
N CYS A 177 -9.36 -11.25 1.87
CA CYS A 177 -9.60 -12.65 2.23
C CYS A 177 -9.51 -12.87 3.74
N ASP A 178 -8.54 -12.27 4.42
CA ASP A 178 -8.41 -12.33 5.88
C ASP A 178 -9.61 -11.66 6.57
N ALA A 179 -9.95 -10.43 6.20
CA ALA A 179 -11.12 -9.73 6.75
C ALA A 179 -12.43 -10.52 6.50
N PHE A 180 -12.60 -11.08 5.30
CA PHE A 180 -13.74 -11.92 4.94
C PHE A 180 -13.80 -13.17 5.79
N TYR A 181 -12.71 -13.93 5.86
CA TYR A 181 -12.65 -15.14 6.67
C TYR A 181 -12.98 -14.85 8.14
N PHE A 182 -12.43 -13.78 8.71
CA PHE A 182 -12.69 -13.38 10.10
C PHE A 182 -14.12 -12.84 10.33
N SER A 183 -14.81 -12.39 9.29
CA SER A 183 -16.22 -11.99 9.37
C SER A 183 -17.13 -13.21 9.61
N PHE A 184 -16.82 -14.35 8.99
CA PHE A 184 -17.62 -15.59 9.12
C PHE A 184 -17.10 -16.53 10.21
N PHE A 185 -15.81 -16.51 10.48
CA PHE A 185 -15.14 -17.35 11.48
C PHE A 185 -14.50 -16.49 12.57
N PRO A 186 -15.31 -15.81 13.39
CA PRO A 186 -14.84 -14.88 14.42
C PRO A 186 -14.16 -15.58 15.60
N LYS A 187 -13.95 -16.90 15.56
CA LYS A 187 -13.23 -17.68 16.58
C LYS A 187 -11.89 -18.25 16.07
N ALA A 188 -11.54 -18.04 14.80
CA ALA A 188 -10.32 -18.61 14.22
C ALA A 188 -9.04 -18.05 14.90
N LYS A 189 -8.00 -18.86 15.04
CA LYS A 189 -6.69 -18.39 15.55
C LYS A 189 -5.79 -18.04 14.37
N GLY A 190 -4.88 -17.07 14.54
CA GLY A 190 -3.86 -16.75 13.53
C GLY A 190 -4.35 -15.82 12.43
N ARG A 191 -4.51 -14.53 12.76
CA ARG A 191 -4.84 -13.48 11.78
C ARG A 191 -3.61 -13.07 10.97
N ILE A 192 -3.76 -12.98 9.65
CA ILE A 192 -2.69 -12.58 8.73
C ILE A 192 -2.68 -11.06 8.49
N ALA A 193 -3.78 -10.36 8.82
CA ALA A 193 -3.92 -8.91 8.64
C ALA A 193 -2.69 -8.08 9.05
N PRO A 194 -2.03 -8.29 10.21
CA PRO A 194 -0.86 -7.49 10.59
C PRO A 194 0.24 -7.54 9.52
N PHE A 195 0.55 -8.72 8.99
CA PHE A 195 1.58 -8.91 7.97
C PHE A 195 1.20 -8.24 6.65
N VAL A 196 -0.07 -8.33 6.25
CA VAL A 196 -0.59 -7.64 5.05
C VAL A 196 -0.44 -6.13 5.21
N ARG A 197 -0.79 -5.58 6.37
CA ARG A 197 -0.69 -4.14 6.65
C ARG A 197 0.75 -3.65 6.62
N PHE A 198 1.69 -4.41 7.18
CA PHE A 198 3.13 -4.12 7.04
C PHE A 198 3.61 -4.21 5.58
N GLY A 199 3.13 -5.19 4.82
CA GLY A 199 3.42 -5.29 3.38
C GLY A 199 2.94 -4.06 2.61
N LEU A 200 1.71 -3.61 2.87
CA LEU A 200 1.15 -2.39 2.28
C LEU A 200 1.88 -1.12 2.74
N ALA A 201 2.45 -1.10 3.95
CA ALA A 201 3.23 0.01 4.48
C ALA A 201 4.48 0.32 3.65
N VAL A 202 5.05 -0.67 2.95
CA VAL A 202 6.19 -0.47 2.04
C VAL A 202 5.86 0.51 0.89
N SER A 203 4.58 0.72 0.58
CA SER A 203 4.15 1.72 -0.41
C SER A 203 4.42 3.18 0.03
N ILE A 204 4.58 3.42 1.34
CA ILE A 204 4.81 4.76 1.88
C ILE A 204 6.25 5.23 1.58
N PRO A 205 6.47 6.46 1.06
CA PRO A 205 7.78 6.89 0.58
C PRO A 205 8.92 6.79 1.60
N TRP A 206 8.68 7.16 2.86
CA TRP A 206 9.72 7.09 3.89
C TRP A 206 10.05 5.64 4.25
N ILE A 207 9.05 4.75 4.29
CA ILE A 207 9.26 3.32 4.56
C ILE A 207 10.02 2.69 3.40
N LYS A 208 9.63 2.99 2.17
CA LYS A 208 10.32 2.53 0.96
C LYS A 208 11.81 2.89 0.97
N ARG A 209 12.16 4.12 1.37
CA ARG A 209 13.56 4.55 1.52
C ARG A 209 14.30 3.72 2.56
N VAL A 210 13.69 3.49 3.72
CA VAL A 210 14.27 2.66 4.79
C VAL A 210 14.49 1.22 4.32
N VAL A 211 13.49 0.62 3.67
CA VAL A 211 13.58 -0.74 3.12
C VAL A 211 14.66 -0.84 2.05
N ALA A 212 14.77 0.16 1.16
CA ALA A 212 15.82 0.21 0.15
C ALA A 212 17.22 0.30 0.80
N SER A 213 17.39 1.18 1.80
CA SER A 213 18.65 1.29 2.56
C SER A 213 19.00 -0.02 3.26
N PHE A 214 18.02 -0.65 3.90
CA PHE A 214 18.21 -1.95 4.56
C PHE A 214 18.58 -3.04 3.55
N ALA A 215 17.91 -3.10 2.40
CA ALA A 215 18.21 -4.06 1.35
C ALA A 215 19.65 -3.93 0.83
N MET A 216 20.17 -2.70 0.69
CA MET A 216 21.57 -2.47 0.29
C MET A 216 22.57 -3.04 1.30
N VAL A 217 22.28 -2.95 2.60
CA VAL A 217 23.19 -3.42 3.67
C VAL A 217 22.98 -4.91 3.99
N SER A 218 21.83 -5.48 3.63
CA SER A 218 21.44 -6.86 3.97
C SER A 218 22.47 -7.91 3.55
N ARG A 219 23.11 -7.75 2.37
CA ARG A 219 24.13 -8.69 1.88
C ARG A 219 25.34 -8.77 2.80
N SER A 220 25.79 -7.62 3.32
CA SER A 220 26.90 -7.56 4.27
C SER A 220 26.53 -8.18 5.61
N VAL A 221 25.31 -7.91 6.10
CA VAL A 221 24.79 -8.49 7.34
C VAL A 221 24.71 -10.02 7.24
N VAL A 222 24.20 -10.55 6.13
CA VAL A 222 24.13 -12.00 5.89
C VAL A 222 25.53 -12.61 5.86
N THR A 223 26.49 -11.94 5.20
CA THR A 223 27.88 -12.43 5.13
C THR A 223 28.52 -12.52 6.51
N VAL A 224 28.39 -11.47 7.33
CA VAL A 224 28.89 -11.45 8.72
C VAL A 224 28.18 -12.52 9.55
N GLY A 225 26.86 -12.66 9.41
CA GLY A 225 26.08 -13.68 10.10
C GLY A 225 26.52 -15.11 9.78
N VAL A 226 26.79 -15.41 8.50
CA VAL A 226 27.32 -16.71 8.07
C VAL A 226 28.70 -16.98 8.66
N CYS A 227 29.60 -15.99 8.65
CA CYS A 227 30.92 -16.14 9.28
C CYS A 227 30.82 -16.39 10.78
N LEU A 228 29.92 -15.70 11.48
CA LEU A 228 29.70 -15.88 12.92
C LEU A 228 29.16 -17.29 13.22
N LEU A 229 28.16 -17.76 12.46
CA LEU A 229 27.61 -19.10 12.62
C LEU A 229 28.67 -20.20 12.33
N ALA A 230 29.47 -20.02 11.28
CA ALA A 230 30.57 -20.95 10.98
C ALA A 230 31.60 -20.99 12.13
N THR A 231 31.93 -19.84 12.70
CA THR A 231 32.86 -19.74 13.83
C THR A 231 32.32 -20.46 15.07
N ILE A 232 31.04 -20.24 15.40
CA ILE A 232 30.36 -20.96 16.50
C ILE A 232 30.42 -22.47 16.28
N PHE A 233 30.13 -22.93 15.06
CA PHE A 233 30.14 -24.35 14.73
C PHE A 233 31.53 -24.97 14.90
N VAL A 234 32.58 -24.29 14.41
CA VAL A 234 33.97 -24.77 14.53
C VAL A 234 34.40 -24.86 16.00
N PHE A 235 34.09 -23.85 16.83
CA PHE A 235 34.43 -23.89 18.25
C PHE A 235 33.65 -24.96 19.01
N ALA A 236 32.36 -25.14 18.71
CA ALA A 236 31.56 -26.20 19.31
C ALA A 236 32.13 -27.59 18.97
N TRP A 237 32.55 -27.81 17.72
CA TRP A 237 33.19 -29.04 17.28
C TRP A 237 34.55 -29.27 17.96
N LEU A 238 35.39 -28.23 18.07
CA LEU A 238 36.68 -28.33 18.78
C LEU A 238 36.49 -28.66 20.26
N MET A 239 35.51 -28.04 20.92
CA MET A 239 35.21 -28.33 22.33
C MET A 239 34.73 -29.77 22.52
N ALA A 240 33.90 -30.30 21.62
CA ALA A 240 33.50 -31.70 21.66
C ALA A 240 34.71 -32.64 21.55
N MET A 241 35.63 -32.37 20.62
CA MET A 241 36.86 -33.16 20.44
C MET A 241 37.85 -33.08 21.61
N ILE A 242 37.80 -32.03 22.44
CA ILE A 242 38.65 -31.91 23.65
C ILE A 242 38.03 -32.64 24.84
N LEU A 243 36.70 -32.73 24.88
CA LEU A 243 35.95 -33.31 25.99
C LEU A 243 35.70 -34.82 25.83
N ASP A 244 35.82 -35.35 24.60
CA ASP A 244 35.91 -36.79 24.30
C ASP A 244 37.34 -37.31 24.49
#